data_AF-A0A0U2X0G8-F1
#
_entry.id   AF-A0A0U2X0G8-F1
#
_cell.length_a   1.000
_cell.length_b   1.000
_cell.length_c   1.000
_cell.angle_alpha   90.00
_cell.angle_beta   90.00
_cell.angle_gamma   90.00
#
_symmetry.space_group_name_H-M   'P 1'
#
loop_
_entity.id
_entity.type
_entity.pdbx_description
1 polymer ?
#
loop_
_entity_poly.entity_id
_entity_poly.type
_entity_poly.pdbx_seq_one_letter_code
_entity_poly.pdbx_strand_id
1 'polypeptide(L)'
;MLFDVTNYLLVDIDNEFSRAFAEYSFNHAQSQSPSGLIAAGSHTRQLVKMMFDELIKDYCYCDFENEISVSELATYLHDHHKIKGVLFNRVDYLLGDDTQRFIYNSLHKNRFLVSQDENGFSFSPVTDPGHSNHLSCHTDIAQASLNLIETGEQFNKNK
;
A
#
# COMPACT_ATOMS: atom_id res chain seq x y z
N MET A 1 -21.52 8.18 4.85
CA MET A 1 -21.21 6.77 4.51
C MET A 1 -19.82 6.48 5.05
N LEU A 2 -19.65 5.39 5.81
CA LEU A 2 -18.31 4.94 6.21
C LEU A 2 -17.57 4.48 4.95
N PHE A 3 -16.30 4.83 4.81
CA PHE A 3 -15.48 4.37 3.69
C PHE A 3 -15.17 2.87 3.88
N ASP A 4 -15.49 2.03 2.88
CA ASP A 4 -15.17 0.59 2.95
C ASP A 4 -13.69 0.35 2.63
N VAL A 5 -12.94 -0.07 3.64
CA VAL A 5 -11.50 -0.35 3.57
C VAL A 5 -11.17 -1.81 3.21
N THR A 6 -12.18 -2.61 2.87
CA THR A 6 -11.99 -4.01 2.49
C THR A 6 -11.16 -4.16 1.22
N ASN A 7 -10.12 -4.98 1.28
CA ASN A 7 -9.10 -5.20 0.25
C ASN A 7 -8.30 -3.93 -0.10
N TYR A 8 -8.14 -3.00 0.84
CA TYR A 8 -7.13 -1.96 0.72
C TYR A 8 -5.82 -2.38 1.41
N LEU A 9 -4.72 -1.80 0.94
CA LEU A 9 -3.42 -1.86 1.60
C LEU A 9 -3.25 -0.61 2.47
N LEU A 10 -3.04 -0.79 3.77
CA LEU A 10 -2.58 0.24 4.70
C LEU A 10 -1.05 0.25 4.71
N VAL A 11 -0.46 1.40 4.42
CA VAL A 11 0.99 1.63 4.54
C VAL A 11 1.30 1.99 5.99
N ASP A 12 1.95 1.07 6.69
CA ASP A 12 2.27 1.16 8.12
C ASP A 12 3.66 1.75 8.35
N ILE A 13 3.68 3.07 8.51
CA ILE A 13 4.88 3.85 8.89
C ILE A 13 4.80 4.21 10.37
N ASP A 14 3.64 4.74 10.79
CA ASP A 14 3.28 4.98 12.19
C ASP A 14 2.35 3.88 12.71
N ASN A 15 2.91 3.00 13.54
CA ASN A 15 2.20 1.86 14.14
C ASN A 15 1.00 2.28 15.01
N GLU A 16 1.11 3.41 15.73
CA GLU A 16 0.03 3.86 16.61
C GLU A 16 -1.16 4.32 15.79
N PHE A 17 -0.89 5.08 14.72
CA PHE A 17 -1.89 5.48 13.74
C PHE A 17 -2.56 4.27 13.08
N SER A 18 -1.76 3.34 12.54
CA SER A 18 -2.27 2.18 11.80
C SER A 18 -3.19 1.31 12.64
N ARG A 19 -2.81 1.08 13.91
CA ARG A 19 -3.64 0.33 14.84
C ARG A 19 -4.94 1.06 15.17
N ALA A 20 -4.87 2.34 15.53
CA ALA A 20 -6.05 3.14 15.86
C ALA A 20 -7.03 3.21 14.68
N PHE A 21 -6.50 3.33 13.46
CA PHE A 21 -7.28 3.32 12.23
C PHE A 21 -8.01 1.99 11.99
N ALA A 22 -7.30 0.87 12.14
CA ALA A 22 -7.88 -0.46 11.98
C ALA A 22 -8.95 -0.73 13.05
N GLU A 23 -8.68 -0.39 14.30
CA GLU A 23 -9.65 -0.48 15.41
C GLU A 23 -10.91 0.35 15.11
N TYR A 24 -10.77 1.61 14.66
CA TYR A 24 -11.92 2.44 14.31
C TYR A 24 -12.75 1.84 13.17
N SER A 25 -12.09 1.37 12.12
CA SER A 25 -12.73 0.86 10.90
C SER A 25 -13.57 -0.39 11.14
N PHE A 26 -13.13 -1.27 12.05
CA PHE A 26 -13.78 -2.57 12.29
C PHE A 26 -14.55 -2.65 13.61
N ASN A 27 -14.29 -1.80 14.62
CA ASN A 27 -15.12 -1.73 15.83
C ASN A 27 -16.44 -0.97 15.62
N HIS A 28 -16.48 0.00 14.70
CA HIS A 28 -17.72 0.75 14.42
C HIS A 28 -18.67 0.00 13.47
N ALA A 29 -18.14 -0.90 12.65
CA ALA A 29 -18.95 -1.81 11.88
C ALA A 29 -19.40 -2.93 12.82
N GLN A 30 -20.66 -2.92 13.28
CA GLN A 30 -21.30 -4.06 13.99
C GLN A 30 -21.32 -5.38 13.18
N SER A 31 -20.50 -5.50 12.14
CA SER A 31 -20.32 -6.70 11.35
C SER A 31 -19.35 -7.62 12.06
N GLN A 32 -19.81 -8.82 12.43
CA GLN A 32 -18.98 -9.99 12.73
C GLN A 32 -18.15 -10.47 11.52
N SER A 33 -17.87 -9.58 10.56
CA SER A 33 -17.12 -9.89 9.36
C SER A 33 -15.65 -9.67 9.66
N PRO A 34 -14.77 -10.64 9.31
CA PRO A 34 -13.34 -10.51 9.53
C PRO A 34 -12.83 -9.25 8.81
N SER A 35 -11.80 -8.60 9.40
CA SER A 35 -11.15 -7.46 8.75
C SER A 35 -10.78 -7.83 7.32
N GLY A 36 -11.02 -6.93 6.38
CA GLY A 36 -10.60 -7.07 4.98
C GLY A 36 -9.32 -6.31 4.65
N LEU A 37 -8.75 -5.62 5.63
CA LEU A 37 -7.62 -4.69 5.47
C LEU A 37 -6.29 -5.44 5.47
N ILE A 38 -5.38 -5.10 4.57
CA ILE A 38 -4.00 -5.62 4.56
C ILE A 38 -3.11 -4.51 5.06
N ALA A 39 -2.11 -4.81 5.88
CA ALA A 39 -1.11 -3.82 6.27
C ALA A 39 0.29 -4.25 5.81
N ALA A 40 1.09 -3.30 5.35
CA ALA A 40 2.49 -3.54 5.04
C ALA A 40 3.38 -2.48 5.67
N GLY A 41 4.52 -2.89 6.19
CA GLY A 41 5.48 -2.01 6.87
C GLY A 41 6.69 -2.79 7.39
N SER A 42 7.66 -2.09 7.94
CA SER A 42 8.92 -2.69 8.43
C SER A 42 8.80 -3.26 9.84
N HIS A 43 7.77 -2.86 10.61
CA HIS A 43 7.54 -3.26 12.00
C HIS A 43 6.71 -4.55 12.13
N THR A 44 7.24 -5.67 11.64
CA THR A 44 6.52 -6.97 11.56
C THR A 44 5.90 -7.44 12.88
N ARG A 45 6.55 -7.20 14.03
CA ARG A 45 5.99 -7.59 15.34
C ARG A 45 4.64 -6.91 15.61
N GLN A 46 4.48 -5.65 15.21
CA GLN A 46 3.22 -4.92 15.39
C GLN A 46 2.16 -5.40 14.40
N LEU A 47 2.55 -5.61 13.15
CA LEU A 47 1.67 -6.16 12.12
C LEU A 47 1.11 -7.54 12.50
N VAL A 48 1.96 -8.45 13.01
CA VAL A 48 1.54 -9.75 13.54
C VAL A 48 0.54 -9.59 14.67
N LYS A 49 0.78 -8.64 15.58
CA LYS A 49 -0.14 -8.34 16.68
C LYS A 49 -1.49 -7.84 16.16
N MET A 50 -1.50 -6.94 15.17
CA MET A 50 -2.74 -6.46 14.55
C MET A 50 -3.52 -7.58 13.86
N MET A 51 -2.82 -8.52 13.20
CA MET A 51 -3.45 -9.69 12.59
C MET A 51 -4.04 -10.62 13.66
N PHE A 52 -3.30 -10.87 14.75
CA PHE A 52 -3.78 -11.69 15.88
C PHE A 52 -5.01 -11.08 16.57
N ASP A 53 -5.04 -9.76 16.70
CA ASP A 53 -6.18 -9.01 17.22
C ASP A 53 -7.33 -8.87 16.19
N GLU A 54 -7.25 -9.58 15.05
CA GLU A 54 -8.22 -9.58 13.94
C GLU A 54 -8.49 -8.20 13.30
N LEU A 55 -7.58 -7.24 13.50
CA LEU A 55 -7.69 -5.87 12.97
C LEU A 55 -7.35 -5.79 11.48
N ILE A 56 -6.56 -6.73 10.97
CA ILE A 56 -6.15 -6.87 9.56
C ILE A 56 -6.29 -8.33 9.13
N LYS A 57 -6.61 -8.56 7.84
CA LYS A 57 -6.70 -9.92 7.27
C LYS A 57 -5.35 -10.59 7.09
N ASP A 58 -4.34 -9.77 6.77
CA ASP A 58 -3.02 -10.23 6.40
C ASP A 58 -2.02 -9.08 6.56
N TYR A 59 -0.74 -9.43 6.63
CA TYR A 59 0.34 -8.46 6.69
C TYR A 59 1.51 -8.84 5.79
N CYS A 60 2.26 -7.83 5.38
CA CYS A 60 3.48 -8.00 4.60
C CYS A 60 4.62 -7.20 5.21
N TYR A 61 5.80 -7.79 5.29
CA TYR A 61 6.99 -6.98 5.50
C TYR A 61 7.23 -6.12 4.26
N CYS A 62 7.47 -4.82 4.46
CA CYS A 62 7.95 -3.94 3.42
C CYS A 62 8.79 -2.82 4.03
N ASP A 63 10.01 -2.66 3.53
CA ASP A 63 10.79 -1.45 3.72
C ASP A 63 10.49 -0.49 2.56
N PHE A 64 9.69 0.54 2.83
CA PHE A 64 9.29 1.51 1.81
C PHE A 64 10.41 2.47 1.39
N GLU A 65 11.59 2.39 2.00
CA GLU A 65 12.79 3.07 1.53
C GLU A 65 13.57 2.22 0.50
N ASN A 66 13.20 0.95 0.34
CA ASN A 66 13.88 -0.01 -0.51
C ASN A 66 13.00 -0.46 -1.69
N GLU A 67 13.36 -0.03 -2.89
CA GLU A 67 12.66 -0.35 -4.14
C GLU A 67 12.48 -1.85 -4.38
N ILE A 68 13.47 -2.67 -4.02
CA ILE A 68 13.38 -4.14 -4.15
C ILE A 68 12.30 -4.68 -3.22
N SER A 69 12.28 -4.23 -1.97
CA SER A 69 11.26 -4.65 -1.00
C SER A 69 9.85 -4.28 -1.47
N VAL A 70 9.70 -3.09 -2.07
CA VAL A 70 8.42 -2.64 -2.63
C VAL A 70 8.01 -3.46 -3.86
N SER A 71 8.97 -3.82 -4.73
CA SER A 71 8.69 -4.67 -5.90
C SER A 71 8.23 -6.09 -5.48
N GLU A 72 8.82 -6.64 -4.42
CA GLU A 72 8.38 -7.92 -3.85
C GLU A 72 6.97 -7.81 -3.25
N LEU A 73 6.69 -6.73 -2.51
CA LEU A 73 5.35 -6.43 -2.01
C LEU A 73 4.33 -6.34 -3.15
N ALA A 74 4.64 -5.61 -4.22
CA ALA A 74 3.75 -5.43 -5.36
C ALA A 74 3.40 -6.78 -6.03
N THR A 75 4.41 -7.65 -6.18
CA THR A 75 4.24 -9.01 -6.72
C THR A 75 3.33 -9.84 -5.82
N TYR A 76 3.61 -9.87 -4.53
CA TYR A 76 2.82 -10.61 -3.55
C TYR A 76 1.35 -10.14 -3.53
N LEU A 77 1.11 -8.83 -3.53
CA LEU A 77 -0.24 -8.26 -3.52
C LEU A 77 -1.00 -8.56 -4.81
N HIS A 78 -0.30 -8.57 -5.95
CA HIS A 78 -0.87 -8.94 -7.25
C HIS A 78 -1.35 -10.40 -7.23
N ASP A 79 -0.49 -11.31 -6.78
CA ASP A 79 -0.73 -12.76 -6.80
C ASP A 79 -1.79 -13.20 -5.78
N HIS A 80 -1.81 -12.58 -4.59
CA HIS A 80 -2.60 -13.10 -3.47
C HIS A 80 -3.81 -12.25 -3.06
N HIS A 81 -3.77 -10.93 -3.25
CA HIS A 81 -4.71 -10.02 -2.59
C HIS A 81 -5.57 -9.15 -3.50
N LYS A 82 -5.15 -8.91 -4.75
CA LYS A 82 -5.85 -8.08 -5.75
C LYS A 82 -6.47 -6.83 -5.12
N ILE A 83 -5.62 -5.99 -4.54
CA ILE A 83 -6.04 -4.83 -3.75
C ILE A 83 -6.82 -3.81 -4.60
N LYS A 84 -7.77 -3.11 -3.96
CA LYS A 84 -8.60 -2.05 -4.57
C LYS A 84 -7.93 -0.67 -4.53
N GLY A 85 -6.97 -0.49 -3.64
CA GLY A 85 -6.31 0.79 -3.39
C GLY A 85 -5.32 0.74 -2.23
N VAL A 86 -4.61 1.84 -2.05
CA VAL A 86 -3.66 2.05 -0.95
C VAL A 86 -4.09 3.23 -0.09
N LEU A 87 -3.84 3.11 1.21
CA LEU A 87 -4.15 4.08 2.25
C LEU A 87 -2.85 4.52 2.91
N PHE A 88 -2.65 5.83 2.97
CA PHE A 88 -1.50 6.44 3.63
C PHE A 88 -1.97 7.29 4.79
N ASN A 89 -1.23 7.28 5.90
CA ASN A 89 -1.32 8.38 6.86
C ASN A 89 -0.94 9.69 6.13
N ARG A 90 -1.80 10.70 6.22
CA ARG A 90 -1.58 11.99 5.55
C ARG A 90 -0.28 12.65 5.98
N VAL A 91 0.06 12.57 7.27
CA VAL A 91 1.27 13.22 7.80
C VAL A 91 2.51 12.57 7.21
N ASP A 92 2.60 11.24 7.28
CA ASP A 92 3.75 10.48 6.77
C ASP A 92 3.93 10.67 5.26
N TYR A 93 2.84 10.67 4.49
CA TYR A 93 2.90 10.91 3.05
C TYR A 93 3.46 12.30 2.71
N LEU A 94 3.03 13.35 3.44
CA LEU A 94 3.47 14.72 3.17
C LEU A 94 4.88 14.99 3.68
N LEU A 95 5.34 14.29 4.72
CA LEU A 95 6.70 14.40 5.22
C LEU A 95 7.71 13.60 4.40
N GLY A 96 7.24 12.61 3.62
CA GLY A 96 8.12 11.83 2.75
C GLY A 96 8.84 12.69 1.71
N ASP A 97 10.09 12.32 1.42
CA ASP A 97 10.89 12.97 0.39
C ASP A 97 10.44 12.60 -1.03
N ASP A 98 11.09 13.18 -2.05
CA ASP A 98 10.72 12.93 -3.45
C ASP A 98 10.84 11.45 -3.85
N THR A 99 11.80 10.72 -3.26
CA THR A 99 12.01 9.28 -3.52
C THR A 99 10.88 8.46 -2.90
N GLN A 100 10.54 8.71 -1.65
CA GLN A 100 9.45 8.05 -0.94
C GLN A 100 8.11 8.35 -1.59
N ARG A 101 7.86 9.61 -1.98
CA ARG A 101 6.62 9.98 -2.70
C ARG A 101 6.55 9.33 -4.08
N PHE A 102 7.68 9.18 -4.78
CA PHE A 102 7.71 8.43 -6.04
C PHE A 102 7.28 6.97 -5.82
N ILE A 103 7.82 6.32 -4.78
CA ILE A 103 7.44 4.96 -4.39
C ILE A 103 5.94 4.88 -4.08
N TYR A 104 5.43 5.74 -3.18
CA TYR A 104 4.02 5.77 -2.79
C TYR A 104 3.07 5.99 -3.98
N ASN A 105 3.43 6.90 -4.88
CA ASN A 105 2.64 7.17 -6.08
C ASN A 105 2.73 6.06 -7.14
N SER A 106 3.68 5.13 -6.99
CA SER A 106 3.83 3.97 -7.86
C SER A 106 3.02 2.75 -7.41
N LEU A 107 2.66 2.65 -6.13
CA LEU A 107 2.05 1.43 -5.56
C LEU A 107 0.73 1.03 -6.24
N HIS A 108 -0.14 2.02 -6.49
CA HIS A 108 -1.50 1.77 -6.98
C HIS A 108 -2.14 3.02 -7.60
N LYS A 109 -3.08 2.86 -8.55
CA LYS A 109 -3.80 3.97 -9.20
C LYS A 109 -4.78 4.71 -8.28
N ASN A 110 -5.54 3.96 -7.49
CA ASN A 110 -6.42 4.47 -6.43
C ASN A 110 -5.61 4.63 -5.14
N ARG A 111 -5.46 5.86 -4.67
CA ARG A 111 -4.64 6.23 -3.51
C ARG A 111 -5.40 7.22 -2.65
N PHE A 112 -5.41 7.01 -1.34
CA PHE A 112 -6.09 7.89 -0.40
C PHE A 112 -5.19 8.26 0.77
N LEU A 113 -5.25 9.53 1.16
CA LEU A 113 -4.69 10.03 2.40
C LEU A 113 -5.75 9.94 3.49
N VAL A 114 -5.37 9.33 4.60
CA VAL A 114 -6.18 9.17 5.81
C VAL A 114 -5.69 10.18 6.84
N SER A 115 -6.62 10.97 7.38
CA SER A 115 -6.35 11.89 8.48
C SER A 115 -7.18 11.51 9.68
N GLN A 116 -6.62 11.64 10.87
CA GLN A 116 -7.34 11.51 12.13
C GLN A 116 -7.74 12.89 12.65
N ASP A 117 -9.00 13.04 13.06
CA ASP A 117 -9.54 14.22 13.73
C ASP A 117 -10.37 13.80 14.97
N GLU A 118 -10.91 14.79 15.68
CA GLU A 118 -11.71 14.57 16.90
C GLU A 118 -12.95 13.67 16.68
N ASN A 119 -13.44 13.57 15.45
CA ASN A 119 -14.62 12.80 15.07
C ASN A 119 -14.29 11.42 14.45
N GLY A 120 -13.01 11.09 14.30
CA GLY A 120 -12.55 9.81 13.76
C GLY A 120 -11.58 9.97 12.59
N PHE A 121 -11.85 9.27 11.48
CA PHE A 121 -10.96 9.24 10.32
C PHE A 121 -11.64 9.77 9.06
N SER A 122 -10.93 10.61 8.32
CA SER A 122 -11.35 11.18 7.04
C SER A 122 -10.42 10.76 5.90
N PHE A 123 -10.98 10.67 4.70
CA PHE A 123 -10.30 10.18 3.51
C PHE A 123 -10.30 11.26 2.42
N SER A 124 -9.14 11.48 1.82
CA SER A 124 -8.99 12.36 0.65
C SER A 124 -8.18 11.66 -0.43
N PRO A 125 -8.57 11.74 -1.71
CA PRO A 125 -7.79 11.16 -2.79
C PRO A 125 -6.43 11.87 -2.90
N VAL A 126 -5.37 11.11 -3.21
CA VAL A 126 -4.07 11.70 -3.55
C VAL A 126 -4.19 12.41 -4.89
N THR A 127 -3.79 13.68 -4.94
CA THR A 127 -3.82 14.50 -6.16
C THR A 127 -2.56 14.38 -7.00
N ASP A 128 -1.47 13.88 -6.42
CA ASP A 128 -0.21 13.71 -7.12
C ASP A 128 -0.35 12.69 -8.26
N PRO A 129 0.31 12.91 -9.40
CA PRO A 129 0.27 11.98 -10.53
C PRO A 129 0.70 10.57 -10.10
N GLY A 130 -0.06 9.57 -10.53
CA GLY A 130 0.33 8.18 -10.32
C GLY A 130 1.43 7.77 -11.29
N HIS A 131 2.28 6.85 -10.87
CA HIS A 131 3.27 6.21 -11.71
C HIS A 131 2.88 4.73 -11.91
N SER A 132 2.95 4.24 -13.14
CA SER A 132 2.77 2.83 -13.43
C SER A 132 4.12 2.24 -13.81
N ASN A 133 4.66 1.38 -12.96
CA ASN A 133 5.98 0.78 -13.13
C ASN A 133 6.05 -0.58 -12.40
N HIS A 134 7.25 -1.13 -12.23
CA HIS A 134 7.45 -2.43 -11.58
C HIS A 134 7.08 -2.45 -10.07
N LEU A 135 6.82 -1.30 -9.46
CA LEU A 135 6.33 -1.16 -8.08
C LEU A 135 4.80 -1.17 -7.99
N SER A 136 4.10 -1.20 -9.14
CA SER A 136 2.65 -1.16 -9.18
C SER A 136 2.04 -2.55 -9.00
N CYS A 137 1.01 -2.64 -8.15
CA CYS A 137 0.32 -3.91 -7.83
C CYS A 137 -0.57 -4.46 -8.98
N HIS A 138 -0.60 -3.78 -10.13
CA HIS A 138 -1.48 -4.08 -11.29
C HIS A 138 -0.76 -4.29 -12.61
N THR A 139 0.56 -4.16 -12.63
CA THR A 139 1.34 -4.45 -13.84
C THR A 139 1.46 -5.95 -13.99
N ASP A 140 1.09 -6.48 -15.16
CA ASP A 140 1.54 -7.81 -15.57
C ASP A 140 3.07 -7.78 -15.51
N ILE A 141 3.67 -8.44 -14.51
CA ILE A 141 5.13 -8.45 -14.31
C ILE A 141 5.85 -8.95 -15.58
N ALA A 142 5.16 -9.75 -16.41
CA ALA A 142 5.61 -10.16 -17.73
C ALA A 142 5.90 -8.99 -18.70
N GLN A 143 5.17 -7.87 -18.62
CA GLN A 143 5.43 -6.68 -19.45
C GLN A 143 6.69 -5.92 -19.02
N ALA A 144 7.03 -5.92 -17.72
CA ALA A 144 8.28 -5.32 -17.25
C ALA A 144 9.50 -6.09 -17.77
N SER A 145 9.43 -7.43 -17.78
CA SER A 145 10.48 -8.29 -18.34
C SER A 145 10.65 -8.10 -19.86
N LEU A 146 9.55 -7.97 -20.60
CA LEU A 146 9.57 -7.75 -22.06
C LEU A 146 10.21 -6.40 -22.43
N ASN A 147 9.86 -5.32 -21.72
CA ASN A 147 10.43 -3.99 -21.98
C ASN A 147 11.95 -3.93 -21.71
N LEU A 148 12.44 -4.65 -20.69
CA LEU A 148 13.88 -4.75 -20.40
C LEU A 148 14.65 -5.49 -21.51
N ILE A 149 14.04 -6.55 -22.08
CA ILE A 149 14.62 -7.31 -23.18
C ILE A 149 14.64 -6.48 -24.47
N GLU A 150 13.54 -5.82 -24.83
CA GLU A 150 13.45 -4.98 -26.03
C GLU A 150 14.44 -3.80 -26.00
N THR A 151 14.64 -3.19 -24.83
CA THR A 151 15.61 -2.10 -24.65
C THR A 151 17.06 -2.60 -24.80
N GLY A 152 17.38 -3.79 -24.26
CA GLY A 152 18.70 -4.41 -24.41
C GLY A 152 19.02 -4.83 -25.85
N GLU A 153 18.02 -5.27 -26.62
CA GLU A 153 18.19 -5.61 -28.03
C GLU A 153 18.40 -4.38 -28.93
N GLN A 154 17.74 -3.25 -28.65
CA GLN A 154 17.96 -2.00 -29.39
C GLN A 154 19.35 -1.40 -29.15
N PHE A 155 19.89 -1.52 -27.93
CA PHE A 155 21.26 -1.08 -27.64
C PHE A 155 22.32 -1.92 -28.36
N ASN A 156 22.09 -3.23 -28.52
CA ASN A 156 23.03 -4.12 -29.21
C ASN A 156 22.96 -4.06 -30.74
N LYS A 157 21.86 -3.56 -31.32
CA LYS A 157 21.73 -3.36 -32.78
C LYS A 157 22.37 -2.06 -33.31
N ASN A 158 22.71 -1.13 -32.41
CA ASN A 158 23.33 0.17 -32.75
C ASN A 158 24.85 0.20 -32.46
N LYS A 159 25.49 -0.97 -32.34
CA LYS A 159 26.93 -1.15 -32.17
C LYS A 159 27.49 -1.91 -33.36
#